data_AF-A0A925T1X9-F1
#
_entry.id   AF-A0A925T1X9-F1
#
_cell.length_a   1.000
_cell.length_b   1.000
_cell.length_c   1.000
_cell.angle_alpha   90.00
_cell.angle_beta   90.00
_cell.angle_gamma   90.00
#
_symmetry.space_group_name_H-M   'P 1'
#
loop_
_entity.id
_entity.type
_entity.pdbx_description
1 polymer ?
#
loop_
_entity_poly.entity_id
_entity_poly.type
_entity_poly.pdbx_seq_one_letter_code
_entity_poly.pdbx_strand_id
1 'polypeptide(L)'
;RALVLPDGSVIEAEPTLFVTQPTHIDAPRGESPMLQQTRERAERDVILQALRAANGSRREVAEKLGISPRTLRYKLARIRSSGIEVPAA
;
A
#
# COMPACT_ATOMS: atom_id res chain seq x y z
N ARG A 1 -47.12 -19.71 -39.90
CA ARG A 1 -46.68 -18.43 -39.29
C ARG A 1 -45.75 -18.80 -38.13
N ALA A 2 -44.56 -18.23 -38.05
CA ALA A 2 -43.61 -18.44 -36.95
C ALA A 2 -43.12 -17.08 -36.44
N LEU A 3 -42.90 -16.99 -35.12
CA LEU A 3 -42.53 -15.79 -34.37
C LEU A 3 -41.05 -15.87 -34.00
N VAL A 4 -40.32 -14.76 -34.09
CA VAL A 4 -38.90 -14.60 -33.69
C VAL A 4 -38.82 -13.53 -32.59
N LEU A 5 -37.96 -13.73 -31.59
CA LEU A 5 -37.72 -12.87 -30.42
C LEU A 5 -36.20 -12.92 -30.11
N PRO A 6 -35.61 -11.91 -29.44
CA PRO A 6 -34.79 -10.91 -30.12
C PRO A 6 -33.37 -10.85 -29.54
N ASP A 7 -32.38 -10.60 -30.39
CA ASP A 7 -30.98 -10.54 -30.00
C ASP A 7 -30.32 -9.25 -30.50
N GLY A 8 -30.21 -8.28 -29.59
CA GLY A 8 -29.35 -7.10 -29.76
C GLY A 8 -29.94 -5.80 -29.24
N SER A 9 -30.16 -5.69 -27.92
CA SER A 9 -30.36 -4.37 -27.31
C SER A 9 -29.02 -3.63 -27.29
N VAL A 10 -28.87 -2.67 -28.20
CA VAL A 10 -27.73 -1.75 -28.26
C VAL A 10 -27.75 -0.89 -26.98
N ILE A 11 -26.64 -0.88 -26.24
CA ILE A 11 -26.45 0.02 -25.09
C ILE A 11 -25.90 1.32 -25.65
N GLU A 12 -26.73 2.36 -25.72
CA GLU A 12 -26.28 3.71 -26.06
C GLU A 12 -25.60 4.34 -24.83
N ALA A 13 -24.36 4.83 -25.01
CA ALA A 13 -23.60 5.47 -23.96
C ALA A 13 -24.02 6.94 -23.84
N GLU A 14 -24.98 7.21 -22.98
CA GLU A 14 -25.31 8.57 -22.53
C GLU A 14 -24.09 9.14 -21.76
N PRO A 15 -23.69 10.41 -21.97
CA PRO A 15 -22.59 11.01 -21.22
C PRO A 15 -22.98 11.17 -19.76
N THR A 16 -22.32 10.43 -18.87
CA THR A 16 -22.47 10.54 -17.42
C THR A 16 -22.10 11.94 -16.96
N LEU A 17 -23.11 12.80 -16.77
CA LEU A 17 -22.95 14.07 -16.07
C LEU A 17 -22.59 13.76 -14.61
N PHE A 18 -21.30 13.85 -14.29
CA PHE A 18 -20.82 13.81 -12.91
C PHE A 18 -21.34 15.04 -12.17
N VAL A 19 -22.42 14.88 -11.41
CA VAL A 19 -22.80 15.83 -10.36
C VAL A 19 -21.74 15.75 -9.27
N THR A 20 -20.83 16.72 -9.24
CA THR A 20 -19.96 16.96 -8.09
C THR A 20 -20.79 17.59 -6.97
N GLN A 21 -21.48 16.74 -6.20
CA GLN A 21 -21.80 17.13 -4.83
C GLN A 21 -20.47 17.19 -4.05
N PRO A 22 -20.16 18.29 -3.36
CA PRO A 22 -19.00 18.33 -2.49
C PRO A 22 -19.28 17.38 -1.31
N THR A 23 -18.82 16.14 -1.43
CA THR A 23 -18.75 15.24 -0.28
C THR A 23 -17.76 15.87 0.70
N HIS A 24 -18.29 16.41 1.80
CA HIS A 24 -17.51 16.83 2.95
C HIS A 24 -16.60 15.65 3.35
N ILE A 25 -15.32 15.73 3.04
CA ILE A 25 -14.27 14.81 3.52
C ILE A 25 -13.93 15.14 4.97
N ASP A 26 -14.94 15.19 5.83
CA ASP A 26 -14.75 15.24 7.27
C ASP A 26 -14.80 13.83 7.83
N ALA A 27 -13.63 13.18 7.83
CA ALA A 27 -13.15 12.40 8.95
C ALA A 27 -11.72 11.91 8.64
N PRO A 28 -10.71 12.20 9.49
CA PRO A 28 -9.64 11.24 9.64
C PRO A 28 -10.29 10.02 10.31
N ARG A 29 -10.76 9.07 9.50
CA ARG A 29 -11.12 7.75 10.00
C ARG A 29 -9.79 7.08 10.37
N GLY A 30 -9.26 7.44 11.54
CA GLY A 30 -7.99 6.93 12.03
C GLY A 30 -8.03 5.41 11.94
N GLU A 31 -7.03 4.83 11.28
CA GLU A 31 -6.88 3.37 11.20
C GLU A 31 -7.01 2.79 12.62
N SER A 32 -7.77 1.72 12.82
CA SER A 32 -7.86 1.11 14.15
C SER A 32 -6.46 0.75 14.66
N PRO A 33 -6.15 0.91 15.96
CA PRO A 33 -4.80 0.65 16.49
C PRO A 33 -4.25 -0.74 16.12
N MET A 34 -5.13 -1.74 16.05
CA MET A 34 -4.78 -3.10 15.63
C MET A 34 -4.28 -3.15 14.17
N LEU A 35 -4.94 -2.44 13.25
CA LEU A 35 -4.54 -2.38 11.84
C LEU A 35 -3.18 -1.69 11.69
N GLN A 36 -2.97 -0.60 12.42
CA GLN A 36 -1.69 0.11 12.43
C GLN A 36 -0.56 -0.82 12.91
N GLN A 37 -0.78 -1.54 14.01
CA GLN A 37 0.21 -2.49 14.54
C GLN A 37 0.51 -3.64 13.56
N THR A 38 -0.53 -4.21 12.92
CA THR A 38 -0.35 -5.26 11.92
C THR A 38 0.47 -4.76 10.74
N ARG A 39 0.17 -3.56 10.24
CA ARG A 39 0.91 -2.92 9.14
C ARG A 39 2.37 -2.67 9.51
N GLU A 40 2.63 -2.13 10.69
CA GLU A 40 3.99 -1.87 11.18
C GLU A 40 4.81 -3.16 11.31
N ARG A 41 4.19 -4.24 11.79
CA ARG A 41 4.82 -5.56 11.87
C ARG A 41 5.17 -6.10 10.48
N ALA A 42 4.23 -6.07 9.54
CA ALA A 42 4.45 -6.53 8.18
C ALA A 42 5.56 -5.73 7.48
N GLU A 43 5.54 -4.41 7.62
CA GLU A 43 6.59 -3.54 7.06
C GLU A 43 7.97 -3.87 7.63
N ARG A 44 8.07 -4.02 8.95
CA ARG A 44 9.32 -4.41 9.61
C ARG A 44 9.84 -5.75 9.08
N ASP A 45 8.97 -6.74 9.00
CA ASP A 45 9.36 -8.10 8.62
C ASP A 45 9.90 -8.13 7.18
N VAL A 46 9.28 -7.37 6.27
CA VAL A 46 9.77 -7.17 4.89
C VAL A 46 11.15 -6.50 4.87
N ILE A 47 11.38 -5.46 5.67
CA ILE A 47 12.68 -4.76 5.74
C ILE A 47 13.78 -5.70 6.25
N LEU A 48 13.50 -6.47 7.30
CA LEU A 48 14.47 -7.41 7.86
C LEU A 48 14.78 -8.56 6.89
N GLN A 49 13.78 -9.05 6.16
CA GLN A 49 13.99 -10.04 5.10
C GLN A 49 14.86 -9.47 3.98
N ALA A 50 14.59 -8.24 3.54
CA ALA A 50 15.38 -7.58 2.51
C ALA A 50 16.83 -7.38 2.96
N LEU A 51 17.07 -6.98 4.20
CA LEU A 51 18.43 -6.86 4.76
C LEU A 51 19.18 -8.20 4.75
N ARG A 52 18.53 -9.30 5.11
CA ARG A 52 19.15 -10.63 5.04
C ARG A 52 19.49 -11.01 3.60
N ALA A 53 18.61 -10.73 2.65
CA ALA A 53 18.84 -11.04 1.24
C ALA A 53 19.96 -10.20 0.60
N ALA A 54 20.17 -8.98 1.08
CA ALA A 54 21.17 -8.04 0.57
C ALA A 54 22.47 -8.03 1.41
N ASN A 55 22.72 -9.06 2.24
CA ASN A 55 23.87 -9.13 3.16
C ASN A 55 24.08 -7.84 3.98
N GLY A 56 23.00 -7.22 4.44
CA GLY A 56 23.00 -5.99 5.23
C GLY A 56 23.16 -4.69 4.42
N SER A 57 23.34 -4.76 3.09
CA SER A 57 23.50 -3.58 2.22
C SER A 57 22.25 -2.70 2.24
N ARG A 58 22.30 -1.60 2.99
CA ARG A 58 21.17 -0.68 3.14
C ARG A 58 20.81 0.01 1.82
N ARG A 59 21.79 0.23 0.94
CA ARG A 59 21.57 0.86 -0.37
C ARG A 59 20.73 -0.05 -1.26
N GLU A 60 21.12 -1.33 -1.36
CA GLU A 60 20.41 -2.32 -2.16
C GLU A 60 19.01 -2.60 -1.61
N VAL A 61 18.83 -2.63 -0.28
CA VAL A 61 17.49 -2.74 0.33
C VAL A 61 16.60 -1.55 -0.04
N ALA A 62 17.12 -0.33 0.00
CA ALA A 62 16.34 0.85 -0.35
C ALA A 62 15.87 0.81 -1.81
N GLU A 63 16.77 0.41 -2.72
CA GLU A 63 16.46 0.23 -4.15
C GLU A 63 15.44 -0.89 -4.35
N LYS A 64 15.62 -2.04 -3.71
CA LYS A 64 14.72 -3.20 -3.83
C LYS A 64 13.31 -2.92 -3.30
N LEU A 65 13.20 -2.14 -2.22
CA LEU A 65 11.92 -1.76 -1.63
C LEU A 65 11.29 -0.53 -2.30
N GLY A 66 11.98 0.13 -3.24
CA GLY A 66 11.50 1.32 -3.92
C GLY A 66 11.32 2.54 -3.00
N ILE A 67 12.10 2.62 -1.92
CA ILE A 67 12.04 3.73 -0.95
C ILE A 67 13.35 4.51 -0.93
N SER A 68 13.31 5.76 -0.50
CA SER A 68 14.54 6.54 -0.35
C SER A 68 15.45 5.93 0.73
N PRO A 69 16.79 6.00 0.59
CA PRO A 69 17.72 5.58 1.64
C PRO A 69 17.46 6.28 2.98
N ARG A 70 16.99 7.53 2.93
CA ARG A 70 16.58 8.30 4.10
C ARG A 70 15.38 7.68 4.79
N THR A 71 14.33 7.31 4.04
CA THR A 71 13.15 6.61 4.56
C THR A 71 13.54 5.28 5.21
N LEU A 72 14.42 4.50 4.56
CA LEU A 72 14.93 3.26 5.13
C LEU A 72 15.64 3.52 6.47
N ARG A 73 16.55 4.50 6.54
CA ARG A 73 17.24 4.85 7.79
C ARG A 73 16.28 5.17 8.93
N TYR A 74 15.21 5.93 8.66
CA TYR A 74 14.19 6.23 9.67
C TYR A 74 13.48 4.99 10.17
N LYS A 75 13.08 4.10 9.26
CA LYS A 75 12.43 2.84 9.62
C LYS A 75 13.37 1.96 10.46
N LEU A 76 14.64 1.85 10.07
CA LEU A 76 15.64 1.09 10.84
C LEU A 76 15.87 1.68 12.23
N ALA A 77 15.88 3.00 12.38
CA ALA A 77 15.98 3.65 13.68
C ALA A 77 14.77 3.30 14.57
N ARG A 78 13.55 3.33 14.01
CA ARG A 78 12.31 2.95 14.73
C ARG A 78 12.30 1.48 15.13
N ILE A 79 12.82 0.60 14.27
CA ILE A 79 12.95 -0.83 14.58
C ILE A 79 13.94 -1.03 15.75
N ARG A 80 15.09 -0.36 15.72
CA ARG A 80 16.05 -0.40 16.84
C ARG A 80 15.47 0.15 18.14
N SER A 81 14.72 1.25 18.09
CA SER A 81 14.09 1.81 19.29
C SER A 81 13.01 0.92 19.88
N SER A 82 12.43 0.01 19.08
CA SER A 82 11.52 -1.03 19.57
C SER A 82 12.21 -2.24 20.21
N GLY A 83 13.53 -2.19 20.40
CA GLY A 83 14.33 -3.26 21.02
C GLY A 83 14.65 -4.42 20.08
N ILE A 84 14.43 -4.25 18.78
CA ILE A 84 14.64 -5.28 17.77
C ILE A 84 16.01 -5.12 17.15
N GLU A 85 16.78 -6.20 17.14
CA GLU A 85 18.08 -6.22 16.52
C GLU A 85 17.96 -6.09 14.99
N VAL A 86 18.66 -5.09 14.46
CA VAL A 86 18.71 -4.84 13.02
C VAL A 86 20.07 -5.33 12.53
N PRO A 87 20.12 -6.30 11.59
CA PRO A 87 21.38 -6.78 11.03
C PRO A 87 22.22 -5.61 10.51
N ALA A 88 23.44 -5.49 11.02
CA ALA A 88 24.43 -4.56 10.48
C ALA A 88 25.15 -5.23 9.32
N ALA A 89 25.26 -4.51 8.19
CA ALA A 89 26.37 -4.71 7.27
C ALA A 89 27.63 -4.08 7.84
#